data_AF-A0AAD6CKX5-F1
#
_entry.id   AF-A0AAD6CKX5-F1
#
_cell.length_a   1.000
_cell.length_b   1.000
_cell.length_c   1.000
_cell.angle_alpha   90.00
_cell.angle_beta   90.00
_cell.angle_gamma   90.00
#
_symmetry.space_group_name_H-M   'P 1'
#
loop_
_entity.id
_entity.type
_entity.pdbx_description
1 polymer ?
#
loop_
_entity_poly.entity_id
_entity_poly.type
_entity_poly.pdbx_seq_one_letter_code
_entity_poly.pdbx_strand_id
1 'polypeptide(L)'
;MSSPTFPPDDAGPRQVRQYLVNHLITKHDTTAEFADRIASLWQLGRGVDFRETAIRTHRFSKIFGATVGPALQRSVQEECWNQWRASQLGTLSWWLMIISIVMAVLVSIRTARQPSIMVIDVLIWTCWTLGPPIFLCGVLEYGYSLAYPIYCLILGVTATAVGFCSWMIRFYDEKEELKHKK
;
A
#
# COMPACT_ATOMS: atom_id res chain seq x y z
N MET A 1 26.25 -9.13 12.81
CA MET A 1 26.32 -8.15 11.71
C MET A 1 24.94 -7.51 11.58
N SER A 2 24.84 -6.19 11.57
CA SER A 2 23.56 -5.49 11.34
C SER A 2 23.07 -5.77 9.92
N SER A 3 21.75 -5.97 9.76
CA SER A 3 21.17 -6.08 8.41
C SER A 3 21.39 -4.77 7.64
N PRO A 4 21.77 -4.82 6.35
CA PRO A 4 22.05 -3.62 5.58
C PRO A 4 20.78 -2.78 5.42
N THR A 5 20.88 -1.47 5.67
CA THR A 5 19.74 -0.57 5.48
C THR A 5 19.47 -0.35 3.99
N PHE A 6 18.19 -0.44 3.59
CA PHE A 6 17.77 -0.19 2.22
C PHE A 6 18.17 1.23 1.77
N PRO A 7 18.72 1.41 0.56
CA PRO A 7 19.25 2.70 0.12
C PRO A 7 18.14 3.77 0.03
N PRO A 8 18.41 5.03 0.44
CA PRO A 8 17.47 6.13 0.26
C PRO A 8 17.26 6.43 -1.23
N ASP A 9 16.17 7.13 -1.56
CA ASP A 9 15.77 7.35 -2.96
C ASP A 9 16.78 8.20 -3.75
N ASP A 10 17.50 9.09 -3.07
CA ASP A 10 18.55 9.93 -3.65
C ASP A 10 19.91 9.22 -3.79
N ALA A 11 20.03 7.99 -3.28
CA ALA A 11 21.28 7.22 -3.27
C ALA A 11 21.88 7.08 -4.67
N GLY A 12 23.19 7.30 -4.77
CA GLY A 12 23.93 7.12 -6.01
C GLY A 12 24.15 5.63 -6.35
N PRO A 13 24.52 5.29 -7.59
CA PRO A 13 24.73 3.90 -8.01
C PRO A 13 25.76 3.16 -7.15
N ARG A 14 26.81 3.85 -6.69
CA ARG A 14 27.83 3.27 -5.80
C ARG A 14 27.24 2.80 -4.47
N GLN A 15 26.34 3.58 -3.87
CA GLN A 15 25.70 3.22 -2.60
C GLN A 15 24.75 2.04 -2.79
N VAL A 16 24.00 2.00 -3.89
CA VAL A 16 23.13 0.85 -4.24
C VAL A 16 23.98 -0.42 -4.41
N ARG A 17 25.13 -0.34 -5.09
CA ARG A 17 26.04 -1.48 -5.23
C ARG A 17 26.57 -1.96 -3.88
N GLN A 18 27.00 -1.04 -3.02
CA GLN A 18 27.47 -1.40 -1.69
C GLN A 18 26.38 -2.07 -0.85
N TYR A 19 25.14 -1.58 -0.95
CA TYR A 19 23.98 -2.24 -0.37
C TYR A 19 23.81 -3.67 -0.91
N LEU A 20 23.83 -3.85 -2.23
CA LEU A 20 23.69 -5.17 -2.86
C LEU A 20 24.78 -6.15 -2.41
N VAL A 21 26.04 -5.70 -2.34
CA VAL A 21 27.15 -6.53 -1.86
C VAL A 21 26.89 -6.99 -0.43
N ASN A 22 26.59 -6.04 0.47
CA ASN A 22 26.31 -6.35 1.86
C ASN A 22 25.07 -7.25 2.02
N HIS A 23 24.03 -7.00 1.24
CA HIS A 23 22.78 -7.76 1.28
C HIS A 23 22.99 -9.20 0.81
N LEU A 24 23.72 -9.42 -0.29
CA LEU A 24 24.06 -10.76 -0.77
C LEU A 24 24.92 -11.54 0.22
N ILE A 25 25.94 -10.91 0.80
CA ILE A 25 26.80 -11.56 1.81
C ILE A 25 25.99 -11.89 3.07
N THR A 26 25.20 -10.96 3.59
CA THR A 26 24.55 -11.12 4.91
C THR A 26 23.25 -11.91 4.87
N LYS A 27 22.45 -11.80 3.79
CA LYS A 27 21.14 -12.47 3.67
C LYS A 27 21.20 -13.75 2.84
N HIS A 28 22.13 -13.84 1.89
CA HIS A 28 22.25 -14.97 0.98
C HIS A 28 23.52 -15.79 1.20
N ASP A 29 24.34 -15.45 2.21
CA ASP A 29 25.57 -16.15 2.60
C ASP A 29 26.54 -16.40 1.42
N THR A 30 26.66 -15.40 0.54
CA THR A 30 27.50 -15.49 -0.66
C THR A 30 28.91 -14.99 -0.40
N THR A 31 29.87 -15.42 -1.23
CA THR A 31 31.23 -14.87 -1.20
C THR A 31 31.27 -13.41 -1.64
N ALA A 32 32.24 -12.64 -1.13
CA ALA A 32 32.42 -11.24 -1.50
C ALA A 32 32.63 -11.06 -3.02
N GLU A 33 33.42 -11.92 -3.65
CA GLU A 33 33.69 -11.89 -5.09
C GLU A 33 32.42 -12.10 -5.93
N PHE A 34 31.55 -13.02 -5.49
CA PHE A 34 30.26 -13.23 -6.14
C PHE A 34 29.35 -12.02 -5.96
N ALA A 35 29.27 -11.50 -4.74
CA ALA A 35 28.44 -10.35 -4.40
C ALA A 35 28.86 -9.09 -5.20
N ASP A 36 30.16 -8.80 -5.31
CA ASP A 36 30.70 -7.71 -6.11
C ASP A 36 30.36 -7.88 -7.60
N ARG A 37 30.51 -9.10 -8.13
CA ARG A 37 30.14 -9.40 -9.52
C ARG A 37 28.66 -9.10 -9.78
N ILE A 38 27.76 -9.59 -8.93
CA ILE A 38 26.32 -9.36 -9.09
C ILE A 38 25.98 -7.88 -8.92
N ALA A 39 26.53 -7.21 -7.90
CA ALA A 39 26.29 -5.79 -7.67
C ALA A 39 26.80 -4.92 -8.83
N SER A 40 27.89 -5.30 -9.49
CA SER A 40 28.45 -4.57 -10.64
C SER A 40 27.49 -4.49 -11.84
N LEU A 41 26.52 -5.40 -11.93
CA LEU A 41 25.47 -5.38 -12.95
C LEU A 41 24.55 -4.16 -12.81
N TRP A 42 24.49 -3.54 -11.63
CA TRP A 42 23.78 -2.27 -11.42
C TRP A 42 24.70 -1.07 -11.76
N GLN A 43 24.56 -0.53 -12.98
CA GLN A 43 25.50 0.44 -13.54
C GLN A 43 25.18 1.91 -13.19
N LEU A 44 23.99 2.39 -13.57
CA LEU A 44 23.66 3.82 -13.60
C LEU A 44 22.42 4.22 -12.76
N GLY A 45 21.66 3.26 -12.25
CA GLY A 45 20.41 3.55 -11.51
C GLY A 45 20.66 4.11 -10.10
N ARG A 46 19.83 5.05 -9.69
CA ARG A 46 19.78 5.61 -8.33
C ARG A 46 18.95 4.72 -7.39
N GLY A 47 18.88 5.09 -6.11
CA GLY A 47 18.06 4.40 -5.12
C GLY A 47 16.59 4.32 -5.51
N VAL A 48 16.02 5.41 -6.05
CA VAL A 48 14.63 5.42 -6.55
C VAL A 48 14.41 4.41 -7.69
N ASP A 49 15.34 4.36 -8.66
CA ASP A 49 15.27 3.42 -9.79
C ASP A 49 15.39 1.98 -9.30
N PHE A 50 16.22 1.76 -8.28
CA PHE A 50 16.41 0.46 -7.64
C PHE A 50 15.13 0.00 -6.94
N ARG A 51 14.49 0.87 -6.16
CA ARG A 51 13.19 0.60 -5.52
C ARG A 51 12.11 0.29 -6.54
N GLU A 52 11.97 1.12 -7.58
CA GLU A 52 10.98 0.90 -8.65
C GLU A 52 11.21 -0.43 -9.37
N THR A 53 12.47 -0.76 -9.63
CA THR A 53 12.87 -2.02 -10.25
C THR A 53 12.54 -3.21 -9.34
N ALA A 54 12.66 -3.07 -8.02
CA ALA A 54 12.32 -4.12 -7.08
C ALA A 54 10.83 -4.40 -7.05
N ILE A 55 9.99 -3.37 -7.18
CA ILE A 55 8.52 -3.50 -7.17
C ILE A 55 8.01 -4.14 -8.46
N ARG A 56 8.60 -3.81 -9.62
CA ARG A 56 8.15 -4.33 -10.91
C ARG A 56 8.65 -5.77 -11.14
N THR A 57 7.72 -6.70 -11.23
CA THR A 57 7.98 -8.11 -11.53
C THR A 57 8.83 -8.20 -12.81
N HIS A 58 9.89 -9.02 -12.78
CA HIS A 58 10.79 -9.34 -13.91
C HIS A 58 11.95 -8.38 -14.23
N ARG A 59 11.99 -7.14 -13.71
CA ARG A 59 13.14 -6.25 -14.01
C ARG A 59 14.44 -6.75 -13.39
N PHE A 60 14.38 -7.31 -12.18
CA PHE A 60 15.55 -7.92 -11.54
C PHE A 60 16.09 -9.12 -12.33
N SER A 61 15.22 -9.96 -12.90
CA SER A 61 15.66 -11.08 -13.75
C SER A 61 16.37 -10.63 -15.02
N LYS A 62 16.01 -9.46 -15.57
CA LYS A 62 16.70 -8.88 -16.73
C LYS A 62 18.10 -8.35 -16.40
N ILE A 63 18.29 -7.84 -15.19
CA ILE A 63 19.55 -7.22 -14.76
C ILE A 63 20.51 -8.25 -14.16
N PHE A 64 20.01 -9.10 -13.25
CA PHE A 64 20.81 -10.04 -12.47
C PHE A 64 20.70 -11.49 -12.98
N GLY A 65 19.94 -11.72 -14.06
CA GLY A 65 19.74 -13.04 -14.66
C GLY A 65 18.58 -13.83 -14.04
N ALA A 66 18.19 -14.91 -14.73
CA ALA A 66 17.03 -15.74 -14.36
C ALA A 66 17.18 -16.45 -13.01
N THR A 67 18.40 -16.78 -12.61
CA THR A 67 18.67 -17.53 -11.37
C THR A 67 18.72 -16.62 -10.14
N VAL A 68 19.51 -15.54 -10.19
CA VAL A 68 19.74 -14.65 -9.04
C VAL A 68 18.63 -13.61 -8.91
N GLY A 69 18.15 -13.08 -10.04
CA GLY A 69 17.19 -11.98 -10.07
C GLY A 69 15.93 -12.21 -9.21
N PRO A 70 15.20 -13.33 -9.36
CA PRO A 70 13.98 -13.56 -8.58
C PRO A 70 14.22 -13.68 -7.07
N ALA A 71 15.31 -14.33 -6.65
CA ALA A 71 15.64 -14.50 -5.24
C ALA A 71 16.02 -13.16 -4.60
N LEU A 72 16.89 -12.40 -5.30
CA LEU A 72 17.29 -11.06 -4.87
C LEU A 72 16.11 -10.09 -4.85
N GLN A 73 15.23 -10.15 -5.85
CA GLN A 73 14.02 -9.32 -5.91
C GLN A 73 13.15 -9.52 -4.68
N ARG A 74 12.92 -10.78 -4.29
CA ARG A 74 12.09 -11.09 -3.12
C ARG A 74 12.69 -10.52 -1.83
N SER A 75 13.98 -10.72 -1.61
CA SER A 75 14.62 -10.23 -0.37
C SER A 75 14.69 -8.70 -0.31
N VAL A 76 14.96 -8.04 -1.44
CA VAL A 76 14.93 -6.57 -1.55
C VAL A 76 13.51 -6.02 -1.36
N GLN A 77 12.48 -6.69 -1.88
CA GLN A 77 11.08 -6.32 -1.64
C GLN A 77 10.71 -6.42 -0.16
N GLU A 78 11.13 -7.49 0.52
CA GLU A 78 10.90 -7.65 1.97
C GLU A 78 11.53 -6.51 2.77
N GLU A 79 12.73 -6.08 2.41
CA GLU A 79 13.42 -4.99 3.09
C GLU A 79 12.79 -3.62 2.82
N CYS A 80 12.36 -3.38 1.57
CA CYS A 80 11.58 -2.21 1.19
C CYS A 80 10.26 -2.13 2.00
N TRP A 81 9.58 -3.27 2.13
CA TRP A 81 8.34 -3.37 2.89
C TRP A 81 8.54 -3.17 4.40
N ASN A 82 9.61 -3.71 4.96
CA ASN A 82 9.97 -3.49 6.36
C ASN A 82 10.32 -2.02 6.64
N GLN A 83 11.02 -1.36 5.73
CA GLN A 83 11.32 0.07 5.81
C GLN A 83 10.04 0.90 5.76
N TRP A 84 9.09 0.58 4.87
CA TRP A 84 7.78 1.24 4.80
C TRP A 84 7.00 1.08 6.11
N ARG A 85 6.88 -0.15 6.63
CA ARG A 85 6.17 -0.42 7.89
C ARG A 85 6.76 0.31 9.08
N ALA A 86 8.08 0.46 9.13
CA ALA A 86 8.78 1.19 10.18
C ALA A 86 8.67 2.72 10.02
N SER A 87 8.22 3.22 8.87
CA SER A 87 8.09 4.66 8.63
C SER A 87 6.88 5.26 9.34
N GLN A 88 6.90 6.59 9.52
CA GLN A 88 5.77 7.34 10.07
C GLN A 88 4.51 7.19 9.20
N LEU A 89 4.67 7.19 7.87
CA LEU A 89 3.55 7.04 6.94
C LEU A 89 2.96 5.63 6.99
N GLY A 90 3.79 4.59 7.07
CA GLY A 90 3.32 3.21 7.26
C GLY A 90 2.57 3.04 8.57
N THR A 91 3.09 3.63 9.65
CA THR A 91 2.43 3.62 10.97
C THR A 91 1.08 4.37 10.91
N LEU A 92 1.04 5.53 10.26
CA LEU A 92 -0.20 6.31 10.08
C LEU A 92 -1.23 5.56 9.24
N SER A 93 -0.82 4.96 8.11
CA SER A 93 -1.68 4.13 7.25
C SER A 93 -2.32 2.99 8.06
N TRP A 94 -1.52 2.30 8.87
CA TRP A 94 -1.99 1.20 9.71
C TRP A 94 -3.01 1.65 10.76
N TRP A 95 -2.75 2.75 11.48
CA TRP A 95 -3.72 3.31 12.43
C TRP A 95 -4.99 3.82 11.77
N LEU A 96 -4.87 4.45 10.60
CA LEU A 96 -6.01 4.94 9.83
C LEU A 96 -6.95 3.79 9.43
N MET A 97 -6.39 2.66 8.96
CA MET A 97 -7.16 1.44 8.70
C MET A 97 -7.88 0.93 9.95
N ILE A 98 -7.19 0.82 11.08
CA ILE A 98 -7.81 0.33 12.33
C ILE A 98 -8.94 1.24 12.78
N ILE A 99 -8.70 2.56 12.82
CA ILE A 99 -9.69 3.54 13.27
C ILE A 99 -10.90 3.54 12.36
N SER A 100 -10.72 3.50 11.03
CA SER A 100 -11.85 3.45 10.07
C SER A 100 -12.71 2.21 10.25
N ILE A 101 -12.12 1.02 10.46
CA ILE A 101 -12.87 -0.22 10.73
C ILE A 101 -13.65 -0.11 12.03
N VAL A 102 -13.00 0.35 13.11
CA VAL A 102 -13.65 0.51 14.41
C VAL A 102 -14.82 1.49 14.32
N MET A 103 -14.62 2.64 13.66
CA MET A 103 -15.67 3.63 13.45
C MET A 103 -16.83 3.08 12.62
N ALA A 104 -16.55 2.34 11.53
CA ALA A 104 -17.57 1.71 10.70
C ALA A 104 -18.42 0.71 11.50
N VAL A 105 -17.79 -0.09 12.37
CA VAL A 105 -18.50 -1.03 13.26
C VAL A 105 -19.34 -0.29 14.30
N LEU A 106 -18.79 0.73 14.95
CA LEU A 106 -19.53 1.52 15.96
C LEU A 106 -20.73 2.25 15.37
N VAL A 107 -20.57 2.82 14.18
CA VAL A 107 -21.65 3.43 13.41
C VAL A 107 -22.71 2.40 13.07
N SER A 108 -22.31 1.23 12.53
CA SER A 108 -23.24 0.14 12.20
C SER A 108 -24.04 -0.33 13.41
N ILE A 109 -23.41 -0.48 14.58
CA ILE A 109 -24.10 -0.86 15.83
C ILE A 109 -25.04 0.24 16.29
N ARG A 110 -24.60 1.50 16.26
CA ARG A 110 -25.43 2.66 16.65
C ARG A 110 -26.67 2.77 15.79
N THR A 111 -26.53 2.58 14.48
CA THR A 111 -27.65 2.68 13.55
C THR A 111 -28.56 1.48 13.61
N ALA A 112 -28.04 0.25 13.78
CA ALA A 112 -28.86 -0.95 13.95
C ALA A 112 -29.74 -0.93 15.21
N ARG A 113 -29.37 -0.14 16.21
CA ARG A 113 -30.16 0.05 17.44
C ARG A 113 -31.30 1.06 17.32
N GLN A 114 -31.37 1.82 16.22
CA GLN A 114 -32.45 2.79 16.03
C GLN A 114 -33.62 2.14 15.28
N PRO A 115 -34.81 2.07 15.88
CA PRO A 115 -35.96 1.35 15.29
C PRO A 115 -36.53 2.03 14.04
N SER A 116 -36.18 3.29 13.78
CA SER A 116 -36.70 4.11 12.69
C SER A 116 -35.69 4.41 11.57
N ILE A 117 -34.44 3.93 11.70
CA ILE A 117 -33.42 4.19 10.70
C ILE A 117 -33.58 3.24 9.51
N MET A 118 -33.62 3.79 8.30
CA MET A 118 -33.60 3.01 7.07
C MET A 118 -32.22 2.38 6.86
N VAL A 119 -32.19 1.16 6.30
CA VAL A 119 -30.96 0.44 5.91
C VAL A 119 -30.02 1.29 5.06
N ILE A 120 -30.58 2.19 4.24
CA ILE A 120 -29.86 3.14 3.39
C ILE A 120 -28.93 4.05 4.21
N ASP A 121 -29.33 4.47 5.42
CA ASP A 121 -28.52 5.37 6.24
C ASP A 121 -27.30 4.66 6.81
N VAL A 122 -27.50 3.42 7.27
CA VAL A 122 -26.41 2.55 7.75
C VAL A 122 -25.37 2.38 6.65
N LEU A 123 -25.83 2.12 5.43
CA LEU A 123 -24.99 1.94 4.26
C LEU A 123 -24.21 3.23 3.94
N ILE A 124 -24.87 4.40 3.91
CA ILE A 124 -24.21 5.70 3.68
C ILE A 124 -23.10 5.90 4.70
N TRP A 125 -23.39 5.84 6.00
CA TRP A 125 -22.41 6.15 7.03
C TRP A 125 -21.25 5.14 7.08
N THR A 126 -21.53 3.86 6.84
CA THR A 126 -20.49 2.82 6.77
C THR A 126 -19.58 3.04 5.56
N CYS A 127 -20.15 3.34 4.39
CA CYS A 127 -19.38 3.62 3.18
C CYS A 127 -18.51 4.87 3.31
N TRP A 128 -19.02 5.95 3.93
CA TRP A 128 -18.26 7.19 4.13
C TRP A 128 -17.16 7.08 5.19
N THR A 129 -17.34 6.25 6.20
CA THR A 129 -16.32 6.03 7.24
C THR A 129 -15.22 5.08 6.79
N LEU A 130 -15.52 4.16 5.87
CA LEU A 130 -14.60 3.11 5.43
C LEU A 130 -13.90 3.45 4.10
N GLY A 131 -14.63 4.02 3.12
CA GLY A 131 -14.16 4.21 1.75
C GLY A 131 -12.95 5.14 1.63
N PRO A 132 -13.04 6.43 2.02
CA PRO A 132 -11.94 7.38 1.89
C PRO A 132 -10.67 6.98 2.66
N PRO A 133 -10.74 6.46 3.90
CA PRO A 133 -9.56 5.95 4.59
C PRO A 133 -8.88 4.77 3.87
N ILE A 134 -9.66 3.79 3.41
CA ILE A 134 -9.11 2.65 2.65
C ILE A 134 -8.47 3.13 1.34
N PHE A 135 -9.11 4.06 0.64
CA PHE A 135 -8.55 4.66 -0.57
C PHE A 135 -7.22 5.36 -0.28
N LEU A 136 -7.16 6.19 0.77
CA LEU A 136 -5.95 6.90 1.16
C LEU A 136 -4.82 5.93 1.52
N CYS A 137 -5.10 4.83 2.22
CA CYS A 137 -4.12 3.80 2.51
C CYS A 137 -3.58 3.16 1.22
N GLY A 138 -4.45 2.89 0.24
CA GLY A 138 -4.04 2.42 -1.08
C GLY A 138 -3.10 3.39 -1.81
N VAL A 139 -3.38 4.71 -1.74
CA VAL A 139 -2.51 5.75 -2.32
C VAL A 139 -1.15 5.80 -1.63
N LEU A 140 -1.14 5.79 -0.29
CA LEU A 140 0.09 5.83 0.50
C LEU A 140 1.00 4.63 0.23
N GLU A 141 0.41 3.47 -0.05
CA GLU A 141 1.15 2.21 -0.22
C GLU A 141 1.53 1.89 -1.68
N TYR A 142 1.02 2.64 -2.67
CA TYR A 142 1.17 2.39 -4.11
C TYR A 142 2.65 2.30 -4.59
N GLY A 143 3.58 2.82 -3.80
CA GLY A 143 5.03 2.80 -4.08
C GLY A 143 5.82 1.68 -3.40
N TYR A 144 5.20 0.74 -2.68
CA TYR A 144 5.93 -0.26 -1.87
C TYR A 144 5.51 -1.71 -2.10
N SER A 145 4.31 -1.91 -2.64
CA SER A 145 3.78 -3.22 -3.03
C SER A 145 2.88 -3.05 -4.26
N LEU A 146 2.74 -4.06 -5.11
CA LEU A 146 1.90 -3.95 -6.30
C LEU A 146 0.45 -4.38 -6.03
N ALA A 147 0.25 -5.51 -5.37
CA ALA A 147 -1.07 -6.14 -5.28
C ALA A 147 -1.98 -5.49 -4.22
N TYR A 148 -1.49 -5.40 -2.98
CA TYR A 148 -2.27 -4.91 -1.85
C TYR A 148 -2.84 -3.48 -2.03
N PRO A 149 -2.04 -2.46 -2.42
CA PRO A 149 -2.57 -1.11 -2.59
C PRO A 149 -3.61 -1.02 -3.70
N ILE A 150 -3.51 -1.81 -4.78
CA ILE A 150 -4.53 -1.84 -5.84
C ILE A 150 -5.86 -2.33 -5.27
N TYR A 151 -5.86 -3.39 -4.44
CA TYR A 151 -7.09 -3.84 -3.77
C TYR A 151 -7.68 -2.75 -2.88
N CYS A 152 -6.86 -2.06 -2.09
CA CYS A 152 -7.32 -0.94 -1.26
C CYS A 152 -7.89 0.20 -2.11
N LEU A 153 -7.26 0.57 -3.23
CA LEU A 153 -7.77 1.60 -4.13
C LEU A 153 -9.14 1.22 -4.71
N ILE A 154 -9.28 -0.01 -5.21
CA ILE A 154 -10.55 -0.50 -5.79
C ILE A 154 -11.65 -0.56 -4.72
N LEU A 155 -11.35 -1.11 -3.54
CA LEU A 155 -12.32 -1.19 -2.43
C LEU A 155 -12.71 0.20 -1.92
N GLY A 156 -11.75 1.12 -1.79
CA GLY A 156 -11.99 2.48 -1.35
C GLY A 156 -12.88 3.27 -2.32
N VAL A 157 -12.60 3.16 -3.63
CA VAL A 157 -13.41 3.79 -4.69
C VAL A 157 -14.81 3.20 -4.73
N THR A 158 -14.93 1.87 -4.71
CA THR A 158 -16.24 1.21 -4.78
C THR A 158 -17.09 1.54 -3.55
N ALA A 159 -16.53 1.48 -2.34
CA ALA A 159 -17.25 1.86 -1.12
C ALA A 159 -17.71 3.33 -1.16
N THR A 160 -16.85 4.25 -1.61
CA THR A 160 -17.20 5.68 -1.70
C THR A 160 -18.28 5.92 -2.76
N ALA A 161 -18.20 5.25 -3.91
CA ALA A 161 -19.22 5.35 -4.96
C ALA A 161 -20.58 4.83 -4.48
N VAL A 162 -20.61 3.69 -3.76
CA VAL A 162 -21.84 3.15 -3.16
C VAL A 162 -22.42 4.14 -2.15
N GLY A 163 -21.60 4.68 -1.24
CA GLY A 163 -22.05 5.68 -0.27
C GLY A 163 -22.63 6.93 -0.92
N PHE A 164 -22.03 7.39 -2.02
CA PHE A 164 -22.52 8.53 -2.80
C PHE A 164 -23.86 8.23 -3.47
N CYS A 165 -24.00 7.08 -4.14
CA CYS A 165 -25.26 6.66 -4.76
C CYS A 165 -26.38 6.51 -3.73
N SER A 166 -26.10 5.90 -2.57
CA SER A 166 -27.07 5.77 -1.49
C SER A 166 -27.51 7.13 -0.93
N TRP A 167 -26.58 8.08 -0.79
CA TRP A 167 -26.89 9.45 -0.38
C TRP A 167 -27.78 10.17 -1.41
N MET A 168 -27.50 10.01 -2.70
CA MET A 168 -28.31 10.56 -3.78
C MET A 168 -29.75 10.03 -3.76
N ILE A 169 -29.94 8.72 -3.58
CA ILE A 169 -31.27 8.09 -3.49
C ILE A 169 -32.05 8.70 -2.33
N ARG A 170 -31.46 8.73 -1.14
CA ARG A 170 -32.07 9.34 0.05
C ARG A 170 -32.47 10.80 -0.18
N PHE A 171 -31.59 11.57 -0.82
CA PHE A 171 -31.85 12.97 -1.12
C PHE A 171 -33.03 13.17 -2.09
N TYR A 172 -33.22 12.27 -3.05
CA TYR A 172 -34.39 12.28 -3.92
C TYR A 172 -35.67 11.92 -3.18
N ASP A 173 -35.65 10.87 -2.36
CA ASP A 173 -36.82 10.44 -1.57
C ASP A 173 -37.30 11.55 -0.63
N GLU A 174 -36.36 12.21 0.08
CA GLU A 174 -36.67 13.34 0.97
C GLU A 174 -37.30 14.52 0.18
N LYS A 175 -36.88 14.75 -1.06
CA LYS A 175 -37.47 15.79 -1.93
C LYS A 175 -38.88 15.45 -2.39
N GLU A 176 -39.16 14.19 -2.73
CA GLU A 176 -40.48 13.72 -3.14
C GLU A 176 -41.49 13.85 -1.99
N GLU A 177 -41.11 13.44 -0.77
CA GLU A 177 -41.97 13.58 0.42
C GLU A 177 -42.34 15.05 0.71
N LEU A 178 -41.41 15.97 0.50
CA LEU A 178 -41.65 17.40 0.69
C LEU A 178 -42.61 17.99 -0.34
N LYS A 179 -42.67 17.43 -1.56
CA LYS A 179 -43.64 17.86 -2.58
C LYS A 179 -45.06 17.41 -2.20
N HIS A 180 -45.22 16.20 -1.67
CA HIS A 180 -46.54 15.66 -1.30
C HIS A 180 -47.14 16.30 -0.02
N LYS A 181 -46.32 16.95 0.80
CA LYS A 181 -46.76 17.67 2.02
C LYS A 181 -47.19 19.13 1.77
N LYS A 182 -46.98 19.68 0.57
CA LYS A 182 -47.39 21.04 0.17
C LYS A 182 -48.65 21.00 -0.67
#